data_AF-A0A0Q3SH86-F1
#
_entry.id   AF-A0A0Q3SH86-F1
#
_cell.length_a   1.000
_cell.length_b   1.000
_cell.length_c   1.000
_cell.angle_alpha   90.00
_cell.angle_beta   90.00
_cell.angle_gamma   90.00
#
_symmetry.space_group_name_H-M   'P 1'
#
loop_
_entity.id
_entity.type
_entity.pdbx_description
1 polymer ?
#
loop_
_entity_poly.entity_id
_entity_poly.type
_entity_poly.pdbx_seq_one_letter_code
_entity_poly.pdbx_strand_id
1 'polypeptide(L)' 'MAVYNSKYRELKFYVDGELHAFSSGSFSTTDAKAIAVLDNLADATRVEEAKAEAKTEEAPKTKPKAPAKKSSGK' A
#
# COMPACT_ATOMS: atom_id res chain seq x y z
N MET A 1 9.43 18.89 -2.45
CA MET A 1 7.97 18.67 -2.58
C MET A 1 7.82 17.18 -2.43
N ALA A 2 7.30 16.67 -1.31
CA ALA A 2 7.42 15.25 -1.04
C ALA A 2 6.46 14.43 -1.91
N VAL A 3 6.99 13.44 -2.62
CA VAL A 3 6.21 12.47 -3.38
C VAL A 3 6.28 11.13 -2.67
N TYR A 4 5.12 10.52 -2.45
CA TYR A 4 4.95 9.21 -1.85
C TYR A 4 4.31 8.25 -2.83
N ASN A 5 4.73 6.99 -2.79
CA ASN A 5 4.09 5.89 -3.48
C ASN A 5 3.45 4.97 -2.44
N SER A 6 2.20 4.57 -2.65
CA SER A 6 1.54 3.57 -1.82
C SER A 6 1.55 2.22 -2.50
N LYS A 7 1.70 1.16 -1.71
CA LYS A 7 1.47 -0.22 -2.13
C LYS A 7 0.08 -0.44 -2.73
N TYR A 8 -0.91 0.35 -2.32
CA TYR A 8 -2.28 0.26 -2.83
C TYR A 8 -2.58 1.37 -3.84
N ARG A 9 -3.34 1.03 -4.88
CA ARG A 9 -3.74 1.98 -5.94
C ARG A 9 -4.60 3.13 -5.42
N GLU A 10 -5.41 2.88 -4.39
CA GLU A 10 -6.43 3.81 -3.87
C GLU A 10 -6.40 3.81 -2.32
N LEU A 11 -5.24 4.09 -1.72
CA LEU A 11 -5.14 4.28 -0.27
C LEU A 11 -5.70 5.65 0.12
N LYS A 12 -6.51 5.71 1.18
CA LYS A 12 -7.04 6.96 1.75
C LYS A 12 -6.58 7.10 3.19
N PHE A 13 -6.29 8.31 3.61
CA PHE A 13 -5.81 8.63 4.95
C PHE A 13 -6.32 10.00 5.38
N TYR A 14 -6.32 10.26 6.69
CA TYR A 14 -6.74 11.54 7.24
C TYR A 14 -5.55 12.37 7.68
N VAL A 15 -5.58 13.66 7.38
CA VAL A 15 -4.62 14.65 7.88
C VAL A 15 -5.44 15.78 8.48
N ASP A 16 -5.32 16.03 9.78
CA ASP A 16 -6.04 17.12 10.46
C ASP A 16 -7.58 17.06 10.33
N GLY A 17 -8.14 15.87 10.06
CA GLY A 17 -9.58 15.68 9.81
C GLY A 17 -10.00 15.79 8.33
N GLU A 18 -9.08 16.15 7.44
CA GLU A 18 -9.30 16.13 5.99
C GLU A 18 -8.92 14.76 5.39
N LEU A 19 -9.79 14.24 4.52
CA LEU A 19 -9.56 12.97 3.83
C LEU A 19 -8.69 13.21 2.59
N HIS A 20 -7.48 12.65 2.61
CA HIS A 20 -6.59 12.59 1.47
C HIS A 20 -6.57 11.19 0.85
N ALA A 21 -6.28 11.11 -0.43
CA ALA A 21 -6.24 9.87 -1.19
C ALA A 21 -5.03 9.84 -2.12
N PHE A 22 -4.40 8.67 -2.21
CA PHE A 22 -3.45 8.37 -3.28
C PHE A 22 -4.19 8.25 -4.61
N SER A 23 -3.64 8.86 -5.66
CA SER A 23 -4.14 8.75 -7.02
C SER A 23 -3.22 7.84 -7.82
N SER A 24 -3.75 6.69 -8.29
CA SER A 24 -2.94 5.64 -8.94
C SER A 24 -1.72 5.22 -8.11
N GLY A 25 -1.87 5.13 -6.79
CA GLY A 25 -0.79 4.79 -5.87
C GLY A 25 0.26 5.87 -5.66
N SER A 26 0.03 7.11 -6.11
CA SER A 26 0.96 8.24 -5.91
C SER A 26 0.27 9.39 -5.16
N PHE A 27 1.00 10.04 -4.26
CA PHE A 27 0.52 11.22 -3.55
C PHE A 27 1.66 12.24 -3.41
N SER A 28 1.41 13.48 -3.78
CA SER A 28 2.37 14.57 -3.68
C SER A 28 1.85 15.65 -2.74
N THR A 29 2.70 16.09 -1.82
CA THR A 29 2.34 17.11 -0.85
C THR A 29 3.54 17.96 -0.43
N THR A 30 3.26 19.20 -0.06
CA THR A 30 4.20 20.11 0.60
C THR A 30 3.86 20.32 2.07
N ASP A 31 2.76 19.74 2.54
CA ASP A 31 2.27 19.92 3.91
C ASP A 31 3.05 19.03 4.89
N ALA A 32 3.56 19.64 5.96
CA ALA A 32 4.38 18.95 6.95
C ALA A 32 3.57 17.95 7.79
N LYS A 33 2.27 18.21 8.04
CA LYS A 33 1.41 17.27 8.78
C LYS A 33 1.13 16.04 7.91
N ALA A 34 0.83 16.25 6.63
CA ALA A 34 0.65 15.16 5.69
C ALA A 34 1.92 14.30 5.58
N ILE A 35 3.10 14.93 5.51
CA ILE A 35 4.39 14.23 5.52
C ILE A 35 4.56 13.38 6.79
N ALA A 36 4.28 13.92 7.97
CA ALA A 36 4.41 13.18 9.23
C ALA A 36 3.48 11.95 9.30
N VAL A 37 2.25 12.05 8.79
CA VAL A 37 1.32 10.92 8.69
C VAL A 37 1.85 9.87 7.71
N LEU A 38 2.32 10.31 6.54
CA LEU A 38 2.86 9.42 5.50
C LEU A 38 4.15 8.72 5.94
N ASP A 39 4.99 9.36 6.75
CA ASP A 39 6.21 8.78 7.32
C ASP A 39 5.91 7.67 8.35
N ASN A 40 4.75 7.76 9.02
CA ASN A 40 4.27 6.72 9.94
C ASN A 40 3.51 5.59 9.23
N LEU A 41 3.17 5.73 7.94
CA LEU A 41 2.45 4.70 7.19
C LEU A 41 3.42 3.67 6.61
N ALA A 42 3.35 2.44 7.12
CA ALA A 42 4.14 1.32 6.61
C ALA A 42 3.89 1.01 5.12
N ASP A 43 2.70 1.34 4.61
CA ASP A 43 2.29 1.11 3.23
C ASP A 43 2.58 2.28 2.27
N ALA A 44 3.28 3.34 2.74
CA ALA A 44 3.68 4.50 1.96
C ALA A 44 5.21 4.64 1.94
N THR A 45 5.78 4.90 0.76
CA THR A 45 7.24 5.03 0.58
C THR A 45 7.56 6.36 -0.07
N ARG A 46 8.49 7.12 0.51
CA ARG A 46 8.91 8.43 -0.01
C ARG A 46 9.84 8.26 -1.23
N VAL A 47 9.44 8.83 -2.36
CA VAL A 47 10.11 8.67 -3.67
C VAL A 47 11.18 9.73 -3.92
N GLU A 48 11.20 10.84 -3.17
CA GLU A 48 12.10 11.99 -3.42
C GLU A 48 13.59 11.69 -3.11
N GLU A 49 13.93 10.63 -2.34
CA GLU A 49 15.33 10.23 -2.07
C GLU A 49 15.64 8.73 -2.18
N ALA A 50 14.65 7.83 -2.22
CA ALA A 50 14.92 6.39 -2.21
C ALA A 50 14.89 5.77 -3.61
N LYS A 51 16.03 5.83 -4.30
CA LYS A 51 16.35 4.87 -5.37
C LYS A 51 16.75 3.52 -4.74
N ALA A 52 15.95 2.93 -3.86
CA ALA A 52 16.16 1.58 -3.35
C ALA A 52 14.92 1.10 -2.58
N GLU A 53 14.58 -0.18 -2.79
CA GLU A 53 13.74 -0.99 -1.89
C GLU A 53 12.22 -0.78 -2.01
N ALA A 54 11.72 -1.19 -3.17
CA ALA A 54 10.38 -1.76 -3.30
C ALA A 54 10.22 -2.96 -2.35
N LYS A 55 9.87 -2.71 -1.08
CA LYS A 55 9.43 -3.77 -0.17
C LYS A 55 7.96 -4.06 -0.42
N THR A 56 7.74 -4.76 -1.53
CA THR A 56 6.52 -5.56 -1.75
C THR A 56 6.54 -6.65 -0.69
N GLU A 57 5.82 -6.49 0.42
CA GLU A 57 5.49 -7.63 1.25
C GLU A 57 4.06 -7.54 1.76
N GLU A 58 3.42 -8.72 1.79
CA GLU A 58 2.04 -9.03 2.16
C GLU A 58 0.97 -8.79 1.11
N ALA A 59 1.04 -9.61 0.06
CA ALA A 59 -0.15 -10.35 -0.33
C ALA A 59 -0.28 -11.56 0.62
N PRO A 60 -1.39 -11.75 1.36
CA PRO A 60 -1.66 -13.07 1.91
C PRO A 60 -2.02 -14.00 0.75
N LYS A 61 -1.00 -14.72 0.25
CA LYS A 61 -1.21 -15.93 -0.55
C LYS A 61 -1.80 -17.00 0.36
N THR A 62 -3.12 -17.07 0.48
CA THR A 62 -3.80 -18.32 0.80
C THR A 62 -4.70 -18.70 -0.35
N LYS A 63 -4.13 -19.49 -1.25
CA LYS A 63 -4.79 -20.18 -2.36
C LYS A 63 -6.05 -20.91 -1.85
N PRO A 64 -7.18 -20.90 -2.59
CA PRO A 64 -8.31 -21.77 -2.25
C PRO A 64 -7.87 -23.22 -2.42
N LYS A 65 -7.88 -24.00 -1.33
CA LYS A 65 -7.80 -25.47 -1.42
C LYS A 65 -9.16 -25.96 -1.94
N ALA A 66 -9.31 -26.02 -3.26
CA ALA A 66 -10.31 -26.87 -3.88
C ALA A 66 -9.82 -28.33 -3.77
N PRO A 67 -10.53 -29.25 -3.09
CA PRO A 67 -10.26 -30.67 -3.26
C PRO A 67 -10.86 -31.11 -4.60
N ALA A 68 -10.00 -31.31 -5.59
CA ALA A 68 -10.36 -32.04 -6.80
C ALA A 68 -10.72 -33.49 -6.43
N LYS A 69 -11.93 -33.92 -6.83
CA LYS A 69 -12.42 -35.31 -6.81
C LYS A 69 -11.35 -36.29 -7.31
N LYS A 70 -11.21 -37.45 -6.64
CA LYS A 70 -10.96 -38.73 -7.33
C LYS A 70 -11.48 -39.92 -6.51
N SER A 71 -12.13 -40.81 -7.26
CA SER A 71 -12.79 -42.08 -6.97
C SER A 71 -12.00 -43.05 -6.07
N SER A 72 -12.69 -43.79 -5.21
CA SER A 72 -12.31 -45.14 -4.79
C SER A 72 -13.58 -45.95 -4.48
N GLY A 73 -13.93 -46.89 -5.35
CA GLY A 73 -14.91 -47.92 -5.05
C GLY A 73 -14.30 -48.98 -4.13
N LYS A 74 -15.15 -49.52 -3.26
CA LYS A 74 -15.04 -50.88 -2.71
C LYS A 74 -16.43 -51.33 -2.27
#